data_AF-A0A3B0TBK0-F1
#
_entry.id   AF-A0A3B0TBK0-F1
#
_cell.length_a   1.000
_cell.length_b   1.000
_cell.length_c   1.000
_cell.angle_alpha   90.00
_cell.angle_beta   90.00
_cell.angle_gamma   90.00
#
_symmetry.space_group_name_H-M   'P 1'
#
loop_
_entity.id
_entity.type
_entity.pdbx_description
1 polymer ?
#
loop_
_entity_poly.entity_id
_entity_poly.type
_entity_poly.pdbx_seq_one_letter_code
_entity_poly.pdbx_strand_id
1 'polypeptide(L)'
;MAEHQDHGTKDFLAEREKEIGQHIGYRYDVNLVPDYDRLTPFLQKYIEIMGWDDLNWLEDIHMGYEEGRPAVFDRNINGWVQVPPTIELPDNQQDRDMIARELLIKFQMSDRHPLVSLRKAYMKF
;
A
#
# COMPACT_ATOMS: atom_id res chain seq x y z
N MET A 1 -34.93 3.59 10.19
CA MET A 1 -33.56 3.04 10.19
C MET A 1 -33.54 1.96 9.13
N ALA A 2 -32.92 2.21 7.99
CA ALA A 2 -32.76 1.23 6.92
C ALA A 2 -31.26 1.08 6.69
N GLU A 3 -30.72 -0.07 7.09
CA GLU A 3 -29.37 -0.51 6.73
C GLU A 3 -29.43 -0.98 5.28
N HIS A 4 -28.85 -0.20 4.37
CA HIS A 4 -28.56 -0.64 3.01
C HIS A 4 -27.23 -1.40 3.04
N GLN A 5 -27.30 -2.73 3.01
CA GLN A 5 -26.15 -3.59 2.72
C GLN A 5 -25.84 -3.51 1.21
N ASP A 6 -24.77 -2.80 0.86
CA ASP A 6 -24.21 -2.70 -0.50
C ASP A 6 -23.24 -3.86 -0.81
N HIS A 7 -23.72 -5.10 -0.71
CA HIS A 7 -22.91 -6.31 -0.98
C HIS A 7 -23.14 -6.89 -2.39
N GLY A 8 -24.00 -6.28 -3.22
CA GLY A 8 -24.32 -6.80 -4.56
C GLY A 8 -23.50 -6.19 -5.68
N THR A 9 -22.97 -4.97 -5.52
CA THR A 9 -22.53 -4.16 -6.66
C THR A 9 -21.16 -4.59 -7.21
N LYS A 10 -20.29 -5.16 -6.37
CA LYS A 10 -18.91 -5.56 -6.76
C LYS A 10 -18.87 -6.76 -7.71
N ASP A 11 -19.70 -7.77 -7.46
CA ASP A 11 -19.73 -8.99 -8.28
C ASP A 11 -20.30 -8.73 -9.68
N PHE A 12 -21.34 -7.90 -9.80
CA PHE A 12 -21.92 -7.54 -11.10
C PHE A 12 -20.97 -6.73 -11.98
N LEU A 13 -20.11 -5.90 -11.39
CA LEU A 13 -19.11 -5.13 -12.13
C LEU A 13 -18.02 -6.06 -12.69
N ALA A 14 -17.53 -7.02 -11.88
CA ALA A 14 -16.52 -8.00 -12.31
C ALA A 14 -17.03 -8.92 -13.45
N GLU A 15 -18.31 -9.30 -13.41
CA GLU A 15 -18.92 -10.16 -14.43
C GLU A 15 -19.16 -9.41 -15.75
N ARG A 16 -19.52 -8.12 -15.67
CA ARG A 16 -19.64 -7.23 -16.83
C ARG A 16 -18.30 -6.88 -17.45
N GLU A 17 -17.24 -6.71 -16.66
CA GLU A 17 -15.89 -6.43 -17.17
C GLU A 17 -15.32 -7.59 -18.01
N LYS A 18 -15.66 -8.84 -17.68
CA LYS A 18 -15.30 -10.03 -18.47
C LYS A 18 -15.99 -10.09 -19.84
N GLU A 19 -17.23 -9.62 -19.96
CA GLU A 19 -17.98 -9.65 -21.23
C GLU A 19 -17.42 -8.68 -22.29
N ILE A 20 -16.83 -7.56 -21.88
CA ILE A 20 -16.55 -6.42 -22.79
C ILE A 20 -15.15 -6.54 -23.43
N GLY A 21 -14.29 -7.46 -22.98
CA GLY A 21 -13.03 -7.83 -23.66
C GLY A 21 -12.01 -6.70 -23.83
N GLN A 22 -12.17 -5.55 -23.16
CA GLN A 22 -11.19 -4.47 -23.14
C GLN A 22 -10.34 -4.52 -21.87
N HIS A 23 -9.32 -5.38 -21.89
CA HIS A 23 -8.26 -5.33 -20.90
C HIS A 23 -7.32 -4.16 -21.22
N ILE A 24 -7.53 -3.02 -20.57
CA ILE A 24 -6.44 -2.08 -20.35
C ILE A 24 -5.69 -2.57 -19.11
N GLY A 25 -4.63 -3.35 -19.36
CA GLY A 25 -3.92 -4.20 -18.39
C GLY A 25 -3.24 -3.51 -17.20
N TYR A 26 -3.53 -2.23 -16.97
CA TYR A 26 -3.05 -1.45 -15.83
C TYR A 26 -4.12 -1.26 -14.74
N ARG A 27 -5.36 -1.73 -14.93
CA ARG A 27 -6.43 -1.42 -13.99
C ARG A 27 -6.53 -2.36 -12.78
N TYR A 28 -6.16 -3.64 -12.90
CA TYR A 28 -6.02 -4.55 -11.75
C TYR A 28 -5.04 -5.68 -12.09
N ASP A 29 -3.76 -5.55 -11.74
CA ASP A 29 -2.94 -6.75 -11.51
C ASP A 29 -3.39 -7.30 -10.15
N VAL A 30 -4.13 -8.41 -10.17
CA VAL A 30 -4.68 -9.04 -8.95
C VAL A 30 -3.60 -9.39 -7.93
N ASN A 31 -2.33 -9.45 -8.33
CA ASN A 31 -1.19 -9.65 -7.42
C ASN A 31 -0.80 -8.37 -6.65
N LEU A 32 -1.29 -7.19 -7.05
CA LEU A 32 -1.03 -5.91 -6.37
C LEU A 32 -2.07 -5.60 -5.28
N VAL A 33 -3.21 -6.28 -5.31
CA VAL A 33 -4.24 -6.12 -4.28
C VAL A 33 -3.70 -6.70 -2.96
N PRO A 34 -3.81 -5.95 -1.84
CA PRO A 34 -3.42 -6.47 -0.54
C PRO A 34 -4.17 -7.75 -0.15
N ASP A 35 -3.44 -8.82 0.11
CA ASP A 35 -3.97 -10.00 0.80
C ASP A 35 -4.09 -9.68 2.31
N TYR A 36 -5.32 -9.50 2.79
CA TYR A 36 -5.59 -9.10 4.18
C TYR A 36 -5.25 -10.18 5.20
N ASP A 37 -5.16 -11.45 4.79
CA ASP A 37 -4.72 -12.54 5.67
C ASP A 37 -3.20 -12.47 5.95
N ARG A 38 -2.47 -11.66 5.18
CA ARG A 38 -1.01 -11.47 5.26
C ARG A 38 -0.61 -10.13 5.88
N LEU A 39 -1.57 -9.36 6.40
CA LEU A 39 -1.25 -8.10 7.05
C LEU A 39 -0.23 -8.31 8.16
N THR A 40 0.81 -7.47 8.15
CA THR A 40 1.74 -7.43 9.26
C THR A 40 1.01 -6.94 10.53
N PRO A 41 1.49 -7.30 11.74
CA PRO A 41 0.89 -6.81 12.98
C PRO A 41 0.83 -5.27 13.05
N PHE A 42 1.79 -4.59 12.41
CA PHE A 42 1.78 -3.14 12.31
C PHE A 42 0.62 -2.64 11.44
N LEU A 43 0.41 -3.22 10.25
CA LEU A 43 -0.67 -2.81 9.34
C LEU A 43 -2.05 -3.09 9.94
N GLN A 44 -2.23 -4.22 10.63
CA GLN A 44 -3.47 -4.51 11.35
C GLN A 44 -3.79 -3.40 12.37
N LYS A 45 -2.81 -3.03 13.19
CA LYS A 45 -2.95 -1.95 14.18
C LYS A 45 -3.16 -0.58 13.51
N TYR A 46 -2.52 -0.33 12.37
CA TYR A 46 -2.69 0.90 11.63
C TYR A 46 -4.14 1.07 11.15
N ILE A 47 -4.73 0.04 10.56
CA ILE A 47 -6.14 0.03 10.12
C ILE A 47 -7.06 0.31 11.32
N GLU A 48 -6.84 -0.37 12.45
CA GLU A 48 -7.63 -0.18 13.68
C GLU A 48 -7.58 1.26 14.19
N ILE A 49 -6.39 1.86 14.26
CA ILE A 49 -6.21 3.25 14.73
C ILE A 49 -6.87 4.25 13.80
N MET A 50 -6.77 4.03 12.49
CA MET A 50 -7.35 4.93 11.50
C MET A 50 -8.87 4.80 11.39
N GLY A 51 -9.44 3.69 11.88
CA GLY A 51 -10.86 3.37 11.71
C GLY A 51 -11.23 3.17 10.26
N TRP A 52 -10.33 2.57 9.48
CA TRP A 52 -10.53 2.29 8.05
C TRP A 52 -10.96 0.85 7.83
N ASP A 53 -11.68 0.60 6.74
CA ASP A 53 -12.13 -0.76 6.38
C ASP A 53 -11.08 -1.52 5.55
N ASP A 54 -10.13 -0.81 4.92
CA ASP A 54 -9.20 -1.40 3.95
C ASP A 54 -7.87 -0.61 3.84
N LEU A 55 -6.94 -1.14 3.02
CA LEU A 55 -5.63 -0.55 2.68
C LEU A 55 -5.50 -0.26 1.18
N ASN A 56 -6.60 0.00 0.46
CA ASN A 56 -6.55 0.16 -1.00
C ASN A 56 -5.65 1.32 -1.44
N TRP A 57 -5.50 2.37 -0.64
CA TRP A 57 -4.57 3.48 -0.95
C TRP A 57 -3.08 3.06 -0.99
N LEU A 58 -2.74 1.86 -0.51
CA LEU A 58 -1.41 1.27 -0.57
C LEU A 58 -1.25 0.20 -1.66
N GLU A 59 -2.23 0.02 -2.55
CA GLU A 59 -2.20 -1.00 -3.60
C GLU A 59 -1.00 -0.82 -4.56
N ASP A 60 -0.63 0.42 -4.82
CA ASP A 60 0.46 0.80 -5.72
C ASP A 60 1.84 0.81 -5.05
N ILE A 61 1.92 0.39 -3.78
CA ILE A 61 3.16 0.28 -3.02
C ILE A 61 3.62 -1.17 -2.99
N HIS A 62 4.83 -1.42 -3.49
CA HIS A 62 5.39 -2.77 -3.56
C HIS A 62 6.90 -2.78 -3.30
N MET A 63 7.42 -3.97 -3.00
CA MET A 63 8.85 -4.19 -2.85
C MET A 63 9.48 -4.31 -4.24
N GLY A 64 10.40 -3.40 -4.55
CA GLY A 64 11.24 -3.46 -5.74
C GLY A 64 12.72 -3.48 -5.39
N TYR A 65 13.55 -3.15 -6.37
CA TYR A 65 15.00 -3.07 -6.21
C TYR A 65 15.55 -1.81 -6.88
N GLU A 66 16.38 -1.08 -6.16
CA GLU A 66 17.16 0.05 -6.65
C GLU A 66 18.65 -0.31 -6.52
N GLU A 67 19.40 -0.29 -7.63
CA GLU A 67 20.83 -0.63 -7.66
C GLU A 67 21.16 -2.00 -7.00
N GLY A 68 20.27 -2.97 -7.14
CA GLY A 68 20.43 -4.31 -6.55
C GLY A 68 20.12 -4.39 -5.06
N ARG A 69 19.67 -3.30 -4.43
CA ARG A 69 19.20 -3.28 -3.04
C ARG A 69 17.68 -3.26 -2.98
N PRO A 70 17.06 -3.96 -2.02
CA PRO A 70 15.63 -3.87 -1.83
C PRO A 70 15.22 -2.44 -1.49
N ALA A 71 14.14 -1.98 -2.12
CA ALA A 71 13.61 -0.65 -1.93
C ALA A 71 12.08 -0.68 -2.04
N VAL A 72 11.42 0.08 -1.19
CA VAL A 72 9.98 0.36 -1.32
C VAL A 72 9.80 1.25 -2.55
N PHE A 73 8.97 0.81 -3.48
CA PHE A 73 8.59 1.61 -4.63
C PHE A 73 7.18 2.15 -4.44
N ASP A 74 7.03 3.45 -4.55
CA ASP A 74 5.75 4.16 -4.56
C ASP A 74 5.47 4.63 -5.99
N ARG A 75 4.54 3.96 -6.66
CA ARG A 75 4.17 4.27 -8.04
C ARG A 75 3.46 5.63 -8.15
N ASN A 76 2.75 6.09 -7.12
CA ASN A 76 1.99 7.35 -7.17
C ASN A 76 2.89 8.55 -7.41
N ILE A 77 4.09 8.53 -6.81
CA ILE A 77 5.09 9.60 -6.93
C ILE A 77 6.30 9.20 -7.75
N ASN A 78 6.33 7.97 -8.29
CA ASN A 78 7.49 7.37 -8.95
C ASN A 78 8.76 7.47 -8.09
N GLY A 79 8.65 7.11 -6.81
CA GLY A 79 9.67 7.32 -5.79
C GLY A 79 10.16 6.02 -5.16
N TRP A 80 11.39 6.05 -4.67
CA TRP A 80 12.04 4.90 -4.03
C TRP A 80 12.49 5.24 -2.61
N VAL A 81 12.31 4.29 -1.69
CA VAL A 81 12.85 4.36 -0.32
C VAL A 81 13.63 3.07 -0.04
N GLN A 82 14.95 3.18 0.11
CA GLN A 82 15.80 2.01 0.35
C GLN A 82 15.45 1.32 1.68
N VAL A 83 15.36 -0.01 1.63
CA VAL A 83 15.13 -0.84 2.80
C VAL A 83 16.46 -1.02 3.56
N PRO A 84 16.47 -0.86 4.89
CA PRO A 84 17.66 -1.13 5.69
C PRO A 84 18.16 -2.58 5.49
N PRO A 85 19.49 -2.81 5.38
CA PRO A 85 20.04 -4.15 5.13
C PRO A 85 19.81 -5.12 6.29
N THR A 86 19.37 -4.64 7.44
CA THR A 86 19.04 -5.45 8.63
C THR A 86 17.67 -6.11 8.54
N ILE A 87 16.84 -5.77 7.54
CA ILE A 87 15.53 -6.37 7.35
C ILE A 87 15.68 -7.57 6.42
N GLU A 88 15.37 -8.75 6.95
CA GLU A 88 15.25 -9.96 6.15
C GLU A 88 13.92 -9.94 5.39
N LEU A 89 13.98 -10.15 4.08
CA LEU A 89 12.80 -10.18 3.24
C LEU A 89 12.35 -11.62 2.97
N PRO A 90 11.04 -11.90 3.08
CA PRO A 90 10.48 -13.23 2.81
C PRO A 90 10.62 -13.60 1.33
N ASP A 91 10.49 -14.88 0.98
CA ASP A 91 10.71 -15.32 -0.40
C ASP A 91 9.50 -15.11 -1.34
N ASN A 92 8.31 -14.84 -0.79
CA ASN A 92 7.11 -14.60 -1.60
C ASN A 92 6.82 -13.10 -1.76
N GLN A 93 6.24 -12.74 -2.91
CA GLN A 93 6.02 -11.35 -3.29
C GLN A 93 5.00 -10.64 -2.39
N GLN A 94 3.89 -11.29 -2.02
CA GLN A 94 2.84 -10.69 -1.21
C GLN A 94 3.35 -10.23 0.16
N ASP A 95 4.11 -11.08 0.87
CA ASP A 95 4.65 -10.70 2.18
C ASP A 95 5.70 -9.57 2.04
N ARG A 96 6.48 -9.56 0.94
CA ARG A 96 7.40 -8.46 0.65
C ARG A 96 6.66 -7.15 0.45
N ASP A 97 5.54 -7.18 -0.27
CA ASP A 97 4.74 -5.98 -0.52
C ASP A 97 4.05 -5.52 0.76
N MET A 98 3.61 -6.42 1.64
CA MET A 98 3.14 -6.04 2.98
C MET A 98 4.21 -5.34 3.81
N ILE A 99 5.45 -5.85 3.78
CA ILE A 99 6.58 -5.18 4.42
C ILE A 99 6.85 -3.81 3.77
N ALA A 100 6.75 -3.69 2.44
CA ALA A 100 6.93 -2.42 1.73
C ALA A 100 5.93 -1.36 2.20
N ARG A 101 4.65 -1.73 2.30
CA ARG A 101 3.55 -0.89 2.80
C ARG A 101 3.78 -0.44 4.24
N GLU A 102 4.16 -1.38 5.11
CA GLU A 102 4.52 -1.07 6.50
C GLU A 102 5.70 -0.08 6.57
N LEU A 103 6.76 -0.31 5.79
CA LEU A 103 7.95 0.52 5.79
C LEU A 103 7.64 1.94 5.29
N LEU A 104 6.80 2.09 4.27
CA LEU A 104 6.36 3.40 3.81
C LEU A 104 5.67 4.19 4.93
N ILE A 105 4.69 3.57 5.61
CA ILE A 105 3.97 4.24 6.70
C ILE A 105 4.93 4.60 7.84
N LYS A 106 5.79 3.67 8.26
CA LYS A 106 6.80 3.93 9.30
C LYS A 106 7.74 5.07 8.92
N PHE A 107 8.12 5.15 7.65
CA PHE A 107 8.95 6.24 7.14
C PHE A 107 8.19 7.58 7.18
N GLN A 108 6.97 7.63 6.65
CA GLN A 108 6.14 8.85 6.63
C GLN A 108 5.81 9.36 8.04
N MET A 109 5.56 8.46 8.98
CA MET A 109 5.24 8.77 10.38
C MET A 109 6.48 8.99 11.25
N SER A 110 7.70 8.85 10.71
CA SER A 110 8.92 8.97 11.49
C SER A 110 9.15 10.41 11.95
N ASP A 111 9.52 10.60 13.22
CA ASP A 111 10.00 11.89 13.73
C ASP A 111 11.25 12.42 12.99
N ARG A 112 11.98 11.51 12.32
CA ARG A 112 13.16 11.83 11.51
C ARG A 112 12.82 12.14 10.05
N HIS A 113 11.54 12.15 9.68
CA HIS A 113 11.13 12.42 8.31
C HIS A 113 11.55 13.84 7.89
N PRO A 114 12.16 14.04 6.70
CA PRO A 114 12.70 15.35 6.30
C PRO A 114 11.68 16.49 6.34
N LEU A 115 10.41 16.19 6.08
CA LEU A 115 9.34 17.19 6.15
C LEU A 115 9.11 17.72 7.57
N VAL A 116 9.43 16.96 8.63
CA VAL A 116 9.35 17.45 10.02
C VAL A 116 10.35 18.60 10.21
N SER A 117 11.57 18.45 9.72
CA SER A 117 12.61 19.48 9.78
C SER A 117 12.24 20.70 8.95
N LEU A 118 11.73 20.49 7.73
CA LEU A 118 11.29 21.60 6.86
C LEU A 118 10.10 22.34 7.46
N ARG A 119 9.13 21.61 8.03
CA ARG A 119 7.98 22.19 8.73
C ARG A 119 8.44 23.07 9.90
N LYS A 120 9.40 22.62 10.72
CA LYS A 120 9.97 23.41 11.82
C LYS A 120 10.67 24.68 11.33
N ALA A 121 11.36 24.61 10.19
CA ALA A 121 12.12 25.74 9.65
C ALA A 121 11.23 26.79 8.93
N TYR A 122 10.12 26.38 8.32
CA TYR A 122 9.39 27.22 7.35
C TYR A 122 7.88 27.36 7.58
N MET A 123 7.29 26.76 8.62
CA MET A 123 5.85 26.91 8.90
C MET A 123 5.51 28.38 9.22
N LYS A 124 4.46 28.90 8.57
CA LYS A 124 3.85 30.19 8.89
C LYS A 124 2.68 29.99 9.85
N PHE A 125 2.52 30.91 10.81
CA PHE A 125 1.48 30.91 11.84
C PHE A 125 0.14 31.43 11.32
#